data_AF-A0A2V9VVJ9-F1
#
_entry.id   AF-A0A2V9VVJ9-F1
#
_cell.length_a   1.000
_cell.length_b   1.000
_cell.length_c   1.000
_cell.angle_alpha   90.00
_cell.angle_beta   90.00
_cell.angle_gamma   90.00
#
_symmetry.space_group_name_H-M   'P 1'
#
loop_
_entity.id
_entity.type
_entity.pdbx_description
1 polymer ?
#
loop_
_entity_poly.entity_id
_entity_poly.type
_entity_poly.pdbx_seq_one_letter_code
_entity_poly.pdbx_strand_id
1 'polypeptide(L)'
;MYRFSLVLLLCFAGLPSVAQATSPKYAPGTILSVERHQEAPADTSLVRYDVKVQIDDTAYLVLYTPAYGSNTVEYSAGLELLFSIGKDSLTLATPGKRDSNAELPILTTTRLPPQPLIDWSKAPGQYFSMKMKNLSTNLDLTEEQQAKIKPIAEQERAEAGGVIFTPVVSRKERLKSWDKLVKKCDARMKPILTDAQWKKLQEMRKEQKRELSDLIAKKDKEDEK
;
A
#
# COMPACT_ATOMS: atom_id res chain seq x y z
N MET A 1 38.59 -34.32 -59.13
CA MET A 1 39.48 -33.14 -58.99
C MET A 1 38.64 -31.96 -58.51
N TYR A 2 39.08 -31.35 -57.40
CA TYR A 2 38.72 -30.07 -56.78
C TYR A 2 37.29 -29.72 -56.34
N ARG A 3 37.19 -29.54 -55.01
CA ARG A 3 36.18 -28.83 -54.22
C ARG A 3 36.23 -27.33 -54.52
N PHE A 4 35.10 -26.61 -54.45
CA PHE A 4 35.05 -25.23 -53.91
C PHE A 4 33.65 -24.89 -53.40
N SER A 5 33.55 -24.70 -52.08
CA SER A 5 32.51 -23.93 -51.40
C SER A 5 32.61 -22.44 -51.77
N LEU A 6 31.49 -21.68 -51.86
CA LEU A 6 31.39 -20.33 -51.25
C LEU A 6 29.98 -19.70 -51.33
N VAL A 7 29.43 -19.44 -50.13
CA VAL A 7 28.72 -18.23 -49.66
C VAL A 7 27.27 -17.94 -50.11
N LEU A 8 26.40 -18.40 -49.20
CA LEU A 8 25.18 -17.81 -48.64
C LEU A 8 25.22 -16.26 -48.51
N LEU A 9 24.26 -15.54 -49.10
CA LEU A 9 23.96 -14.16 -48.71
C LEU A 9 22.47 -14.03 -48.39
N LEU A 10 22.19 -13.97 -47.09
CA LEU A 10 20.88 -14.04 -46.46
C LEU A 10 20.53 -12.61 -45.99
N CYS A 11 19.78 -11.86 -46.79
CA CYS A 11 19.32 -10.52 -46.41
C CYS A 11 18.10 -10.61 -45.49
N PHE A 12 18.33 -10.70 -44.18
CA PHE A 12 17.30 -10.39 -43.18
C PHE A 12 17.06 -8.88 -43.16
N ALA A 13 15.92 -8.46 -43.69
CA ALA A 13 15.37 -7.15 -43.42
C ALA A 13 14.94 -7.11 -41.94
N GLY A 14 15.78 -6.56 -41.08
CA GLY A 14 15.44 -6.25 -39.70
C GLY A 14 14.43 -5.10 -39.67
N LEU A 15 13.17 -5.41 -39.40
CA LEU A 15 12.21 -4.41 -38.98
C LEU A 15 12.63 -3.87 -37.60
N PRO A 16 12.66 -2.55 -37.38
CA PRO A 16 12.89 -2.01 -36.05
C PRO A 16 11.71 -2.40 -35.18
N SER A 17 12.00 -3.23 -34.16
CA SER A 17 11.08 -3.51 -33.07
C SER A 17 10.72 -2.19 -32.40
N VAL A 18 9.48 -1.73 -32.61
CA VAL A 18 8.91 -0.65 -31.80
C VAL A 18 8.78 -1.20 -30.40
N ALA A 19 9.73 -0.81 -29.53
CA ALA A 19 9.64 -1.07 -28.11
C ALA A 19 8.30 -0.52 -27.60
N GLN A 20 7.38 -1.42 -27.24
CA GLN A 20 6.22 -1.05 -26.45
C GLN A 20 6.74 -0.45 -25.15
N ALA A 21 6.55 0.86 -24.97
CA ALA A 21 6.77 1.51 -23.69
C ALA A 21 5.87 0.81 -22.66
N THR A 22 6.47 0.05 -21.76
CA THR A 22 5.77 -0.54 -20.62
C THR A 22 5.15 0.59 -19.83
N SER A 23 3.82 0.61 -19.74
CA SER A 23 3.10 1.59 -18.92
C SER A 23 3.62 1.52 -17.48
N PRO A 24 3.86 2.67 -16.81
CA PRO A 24 4.35 2.67 -15.45
C PRO A 24 3.40 1.90 -14.52
N LYS A 25 3.93 0.94 -13.76
CA LYS A 25 3.15 0.15 -12.79
C LYS A 25 2.86 1.03 -11.58
N TYR A 26 1.58 1.34 -11.36
CA TYR A 26 1.13 2.09 -10.17
C TYR A 26 1.00 1.15 -8.96
N ALA A 27 1.45 1.63 -7.81
CA ALA A 27 1.36 0.98 -6.52
C ALA A 27 0.68 1.90 -5.49
N PRO A 28 -0.06 1.34 -4.51
CA PRO A 28 -0.60 2.13 -3.41
C PRO A 28 0.53 2.65 -2.52
N GLY A 29 0.46 3.94 -2.17
CA GLY A 29 1.35 4.59 -1.22
C GLY A 29 0.57 5.37 -0.18
N THR A 30 1.05 5.39 1.07
CA THR A 30 0.45 6.20 2.13
C THR A 30 1.31 7.38 2.50
N ILE A 31 0.68 8.54 2.64
CA ILE A 31 1.32 9.74 3.17
C ILE A 31 1.53 9.56 4.68
N LEU A 32 2.78 9.59 5.11
CA LEU A 32 3.19 9.48 6.51
C LEU A 32 3.20 10.85 7.21
N SER A 33 3.68 11.88 6.52
CA SER A 33 3.72 13.25 7.03
C SER A 33 3.75 14.25 5.87
N VAL A 34 3.33 15.48 6.17
CA VAL A 34 3.45 16.63 5.28
C VAL A 34 3.95 17.80 6.10
N GLU A 35 5.10 18.33 5.72
CA GLU A 35 5.77 19.43 6.41
C GLU A 35 6.04 20.55 5.40
N ARG A 36 6.07 21.80 5.85
CA ARG A 36 6.44 22.92 4.97
C ARG A 36 7.93 22.80 4.67
N HIS A 37 8.29 22.81 3.40
CA HIS A 37 9.67 22.76 2.97
C HIS A 37 10.42 24.02 3.44
N GLN A 38 11.54 23.85 4.13
CA GLN A 38 12.37 24.94 4.60
C GLN A 38 13.58 25.10 3.68
N GLU A 39 13.59 26.16 2.87
CA GLU A 39 14.80 26.61 2.17
C GLU A 39 15.48 27.78 2.88
N ALA A 40 16.79 27.92 2.68
CA ALA A 40 17.52 29.13 3.03
C ALA A 40 16.88 30.35 2.33
N PRO A 41 16.94 31.56 2.92
CA PRO A 41 16.18 32.70 2.43
C PRO A 41 16.71 33.19 1.09
N ALA A 42 16.17 32.62 0.01
CA ALA A 42 16.26 33.13 -1.34
C ALA A 42 14.84 33.36 -1.87
N ASP A 43 14.65 34.57 -2.39
CA ASP A 43 13.42 35.28 -2.75
C ASP A 43 12.47 34.49 -3.66
N THR A 44 11.77 33.49 -3.12
CA THR A 44 10.72 32.76 -3.85
C THR A 44 9.46 32.65 -3.00
N SER A 45 8.42 33.37 -3.42
CA SER A 45 7.07 33.37 -2.85
C SER A 45 6.31 32.04 -3.04
N LEU A 46 7.01 30.96 -3.35
CA LEU A 46 6.46 29.69 -3.80
C LEU A 46 6.49 28.69 -2.64
N VAL A 47 5.33 28.48 -2.02
CA VAL A 47 5.20 27.54 -0.90
C VAL A 47 5.37 26.11 -1.43
N ARG A 48 6.27 25.36 -0.80
CA ARG A 48 6.53 23.94 -1.08
C ARG A 48 6.40 23.11 0.18
N TYR A 49 6.15 21.82 -0.02
CA TYR A 49 5.96 20.87 1.07
C TYR A 49 6.82 19.63 0.90
N ASP A 50 7.42 19.18 2.00
CA ASP A 50 8.05 17.89 2.12
C ASP A 50 6.97 16.86 2.45
N VAL A 51 6.69 15.96 1.52
CA VAL A 51 5.69 14.91 1.66
C VAL A 51 6.41 13.57 1.81
N LYS A 52 6.23 12.91 2.94
CA LYS A 52 6.80 11.57 3.16
C LYS A 52 5.78 10.52 2.76
N VAL A 53 6.07 9.73 1.73
CA VAL A 53 5.19 8.68 1.19
C VAL A 53 5.82 7.32 1.44
N GLN A 54 5.08 6.40 2.04
CA GLN A 54 5.45 5.00 2.14
C GLN A 54 4.85 4.21 0.98
N ILE A 55 5.69 3.57 0.18
CA ILE A 55 5.30 2.55 -0.81
C ILE A 55 6.04 1.27 -0.43
N ASP A 56 5.30 0.18 -0.22
CA ASP A 56 5.84 -1.09 0.26
C ASP A 56 6.63 -0.96 1.59
N ASP A 57 7.93 -1.24 1.58
CA ASP A 57 8.87 -1.12 2.70
C ASP A 57 9.77 0.13 2.58
N THR A 58 9.48 1.02 1.64
CA THR A 58 10.32 2.19 1.36
C THR A 58 9.56 3.50 1.60
N ALA A 59 10.17 4.40 2.36
CA ALA A 59 9.72 5.77 2.52
C ALA A 59 10.46 6.68 1.53
N TYR A 60 9.69 7.42 0.74
CA TYR A 60 10.15 8.45 -0.17
C TYR A 60 9.81 9.81 0.42
N LEU A 61 10.80 10.68 0.57
CA LEU A 61 10.56 12.10 0.81
C LEU A 61 10.47 12.77 -0.56
N VAL A 62 9.33 13.36 -0.88
CA VAL A 62 9.13 14.04 -2.15
C VAL A 62 8.75 15.49 -1.96
N LEU A 63 9.15 16.33 -2.93
CA LEU A 63 8.85 17.75 -2.92
C LEU A 63 7.53 18.01 -3.65
N TYR A 64 6.55 18.55 -2.94
CA TYR A 64 5.27 18.95 -3.51
C TYR A 64 5.19 20.47 -3.69
N THR A 65 4.75 20.88 -4.88
CA THR A 65 4.48 22.27 -5.24
C THR A 65 3.00 22.40 -5.62
N PRO A 66 2.18 23.09 -4.82
CA PRO A 66 0.78 23.32 -5.15
C PRO A 66 0.61 24.13 -6.44
N ALA A 67 -0.41 23.79 -7.23
CA ALA A 67 -0.77 24.60 -8.38
C ALA A 67 -1.34 25.97 -7.94
N TYR A 68 -0.95 27.05 -8.63
CA TYR A 68 -1.55 28.39 -8.52
C TYR A 68 -1.53 29.06 -7.13
N GLY A 69 -0.46 28.92 -6.35
CA GLY A 69 -0.32 29.68 -5.09
C GLY A 69 -1.37 29.30 -4.02
N SER A 70 -2.04 28.16 -4.20
CA SER A 70 -2.86 27.51 -3.19
C SER A 70 -2.02 27.21 -1.95
N ASN A 71 -2.34 27.86 -0.83
CA ASN A 71 -1.76 27.56 0.49
C ASN A 71 -2.48 26.39 1.19
N THR A 72 -3.40 25.72 0.48
CA THR A 72 -4.14 24.58 1.02
C THR A 72 -3.35 23.30 0.78
N VAL A 73 -3.03 22.63 1.88
CA VAL A 73 -2.38 21.33 1.87
C VAL A 73 -3.39 20.31 1.32
N GLU A 74 -3.24 19.90 0.05
CA GLU A 74 -4.10 18.90 -0.60
C GLU A 74 -3.88 17.47 -0.05
N TYR A 75 -2.88 17.28 0.81
CA TYR A 75 -2.42 15.99 1.27
C TYR A 75 -2.26 15.93 2.79
N SER A 76 -2.85 14.92 3.43
CA SER A 76 -2.73 14.72 4.87
C SER A 76 -2.15 13.36 5.21
N ALA A 77 -1.51 13.27 6.37
CA ALA A 77 -1.03 11.99 6.89
C ALA A 77 -2.19 10.98 6.98
N GLY A 78 -1.92 9.73 6.59
CA GLY A 78 -2.90 8.65 6.52
C GLY A 78 -3.67 8.55 5.20
N LEU A 79 -3.51 9.50 4.28
CA LEU A 79 -4.11 9.44 2.95
C LEU A 79 -3.39 8.39 2.07
N GLU A 80 -4.15 7.51 1.42
CA GLU A 80 -3.64 6.49 0.52
C GLU A 80 -3.92 6.89 -0.94
N LEU A 81 -2.88 6.93 -1.77
CA LEU A 81 -2.94 7.34 -3.17
C LEU A 81 -2.16 6.35 -4.04
N LEU A 82 -2.34 6.41 -5.37
CA LEU A 82 -1.60 5.57 -6.31
C LEU A 82 -0.41 6.32 -6.87
N PHE A 83 0.78 5.72 -6.76
CA PHE A 83 2.02 6.29 -7.26
C PHE A 83 2.71 5.32 -8.21
N SER A 84 3.35 5.84 -9.25
CA SER A 84 4.37 5.09 -9.97
C SER A 84 5.75 5.61 -9.60
N ILE A 85 6.69 4.69 -9.41
CA ILE A 85 8.06 5.01 -9.00
C ILE A 85 8.91 5.21 -10.25
N GLY A 86 9.40 6.44 -10.45
CA GLY A 86 10.39 6.80 -11.44
C GLY A 86 11.82 6.69 -10.89
N LYS A 87 12.80 7.15 -11.67
CA LYS A 87 14.22 7.14 -11.27
C LYS A 87 14.51 8.18 -10.17
N ASP A 88 13.91 9.34 -10.29
CA ASP A 88 14.14 10.54 -9.49
C ASP A 88 12.85 11.25 -9.08
N SER A 89 11.70 10.67 -9.42
CA SER A 89 10.38 11.22 -9.09
C SER A 89 9.36 10.12 -8.76
N LEU A 90 8.35 10.48 -7.98
CA LEU A 90 7.11 9.72 -7.87
C LEU A 90 6.05 10.41 -8.71
N THR A 91 5.34 9.66 -9.54
CA THR A 91 4.21 10.18 -10.30
C THR A 91 2.91 9.82 -9.59
N LEU A 92 2.17 10.83 -9.13
CA LEU A 92 0.86 10.64 -8.50
C LEU A 92 -0.22 10.46 -9.57
N ALA A 93 -0.99 9.38 -9.50
CA ALA A 93 -2.19 9.22 -10.32
C ALA A 93 -3.28 10.17 -9.83
N THR A 94 -3.75 11.07 -10.71
CA THR A 94 -4.83 12.00 -10.39
C THR A 94 -6.14 11.53 -11.06
N PRO A 95 -7.13 10.99 -10.32
CA PRO A 95 -8.36 10.50 -10.92
C PRO A 95 -9.12 11.65 -11.61
N GLY A 96 -9.54 11.44 -12.86
CA GLY A 96 -10.40 12.38 -13.59
C GLY A 96 -9.67 13.47 -14.39
N LYS A 97 -8.33 13.56 -14.34
CA LYS A 97 -7.54 14.38 -15.27
C LYS A 97 -6.64 13.48 -16.11
N ARG A 98 -6.97 13.37 -17.41
CA ARG A 98 -6.35 12.42 -18.35
C ARG A 98 -4.87 12.69 -18.62
N ASP A 99 -4.41 13.94 -18.41
CA ASP A 99 -3.08 14.42 -18.81
C ASP A 99 -2.30 15.16 -17.70
N SER A 100 -2.68 15.05 -16.42
CA SER A 100 -2.03 15.83 -15.34
C SER A 100 -1.65 14.99 -14.13
N ASN A 101 -0.92 13.90 -14.35
CA ASN A 101 -0.25 13.27 -13.23
C ASN A 101 0.82 14.23 -12.69
N ALA A 102 0.81 14.45 -11.38
CA ALA A 102 1.82 15.30 -10.74
C ALA A 102 3.11 14.50 -10.58
N GLU A 103 4.20 14.98 -11.17
CA GLU A 103 5.55 14.48 -10.88
C GLU A 103 6.07 15.16 -9.62
N LEU A 104 6.45 14.33 -8.65
CA LEU A 104 6.94 14.75 -7.35
C LEU A 104 8.42 14.35 -7.26
N PRO A 105 9.37 15.30 -7.31
CA PRO A 105 10.80 14.99 -7.20
C PRO A 105 11.10 14.26 -5.89
N ILE A 106 11.85 13.16 -5.97
CA ILE A 106 12.34 12.41 -4.80
C ILE A 106 13.56 13.16 -4.25
N LEU A 107 13.44 13.62 -3.02
CA LEU A 107 14.53 14.24 -2.26
C LEU A 107 15.39 13.16 -1.58
N THR A 108 14.72 12.20 -0.93
CA THR A 108 15.39 11.13 -0.16
C THR A 108 14.61 9.84 -0.25
N THR A 109 15.32 8.72 -0.28
CA THR A 109 14.74 7.36 -0.19
C THR A 109 15.28 6.67 1.06
N THR A 110 14.41 6.06 1.85
CA THR A 110 14.80 5.36 3.09
C THR A 110 14.04 4.05 3.21
N ARG A 111 14.76 2.94 3.40
CA ARG A 111 14.14 1.65 3.68
C ARG A 111 13.64 1.63 5.13
N LEU A 112 12.36 1.36 5.33
CA LEU A 112 11.75 1.28 6.64
C LEU A 112 12.04 -0.08 7.29
N PRO A 113 12.18 -0.14 8.62
CA PRO A 113 12.24 -1.43 9.32
C PRO A 113 10.93 -2.20 9.11
N PRO A 114 10.95 -3.54 9.19
CA PRO A 114 9.74 -4.36 9.17
C PRO A 114 8.77 -3.87 10.25
N GLN A 115 7.59 -3.40 9.86
CA GLN A 115 6.57 -2.97 10.82
C GLN A 115 5.82 -4.18 11.38
N PRO A 116 5.32 -4.10 12.63
CA PRO A 116 4.52 -5.16 13.23
C PRO A 116 3.26 -5.47 12.41
N LEU A 117 2.75 -6.70 12.59
CA LEU A 117 1.79 -7.36 11.70
C LEU A 117 0.49 -6.56 11.47
N ILE A 118 0.03 -5.76 12.45
CA ILE A 118 -1.08 -4.80 12.35
C ILE A 118 -0.90 -3.66 13.38
N ASP A 119 -0.79 -2.41 12.93
CA ASP A 119 -0.85 -1.20 13.78
C ASP A 119 -2.28 -0.62 13.79
N TRP A 120 -3.05 -0.97 14.84
CA TRP A 120 -4.45 -0.58 14.99
C TRP A 120 -4.69 0.92 15.19
N SER A 121 -3.66 1.68 15.56
CA SER A 121 -3.76 3.14 15.74
C SER A 121 -3.92 3.89 14.40
N LYS A 122 -3.64 3.22 13.28
CA LYS A 122 -3.65 3.79 11.92
C LYS A 122 -4.85 3.36 11.06
N ALA A 123 -5.80 2.60 11.62
CA ALA A 123 -7.13 2.47 11.05
C ALA A 123 -7.89 3.78 11.30
N PRO A 124 -8.69 4.33 10.37
CA PRO A 124 -9.28 3.68 9.20
C PRO A 124 -8.48 3.81 7.88
N GLY A 125 -7.48 4.70 7.80
CA GLY A 125 -6.78 5.03 6.56
C GLY A 125 -5.98 3.87 5.95
N GLN A 126 -5.19 3.17 6.77
CA GLN A 126 -4.21 2.17 6.32
C GLN A 126 -4.62 0.70 6.53
N TYR A 127 -5.83 0.45 7.04
CA TYR A 127 -6.26 -0.91 7.41
C TYR A 127 -6.23 -1.87 6.22
N PHE A 128 -6.69 -1.40 5.07
CA PHE A 128 -6.80 -2.21 3.86
C PHE A 128 -5.43 -2.60 3.29
N SER A 129 -4.56 -1.61 3.06
CA SER A 129 -3.22 -1.82 2.50
C SER A 129 -2.37 -2.70 3.41
N MET A 130 -2.41 -2.46 4.72
CA MET A 130 -1.70 -3.30 5.69
C MET A 130 -2.23 -4.73 5.71
N LYS A 131 -3.56 -4.92 5.68
CA LYS A 131 -4.16 -6.26 5.63
C LYS A 131 -3.79 -7.01 4.35
N MET A 132 -3.90 -6.36 3.18
CA MET A 132 -3.56 -7.00 1.90
C MET A 132 -2.08 -7.35 1.81
N LYS A 133 -1.19 -6.48 2.29
CA LYS A 133 0.25 -6.77 2.37
C LYS A 133 0.51 -7.98 3.28
N ASN A 134 -0.06 -7.97 4.49
CA ASN A 134 0.11 -9.05 5.46
C ASN A 134 -0.37 -10.41 4.91
N LEU A 135 -1.54 -10.45 4.27
CA LEU A 135 -2.07 -11.66 3.66
C LEU A 135 -1.22 -12.12 2.48
N SER A 136 -0.79 -11.21 1.61
CA SER A 136 -0.01 -11.55 0.43
C SER A 136 1.36 -12.12 0.80
N THR A 137 2.04 -11.50 1.77
CA THR A 137 3.35 -11.95 2.25
C THR A 137 3.25 -13.25 3.05
N ASN A 138 2.29 -13.38 3.97
CA ASN A 138 2.23 -14.58 4.81
C ASN A 138 1.61 -15.77 4.10
N LEU A 139 0.74 -15.58 3.12
CA LEU A 139 0.12 -16.70 2.40
C LEU A 139 0.76 -16.95 1.04
N ASP A 140 1.80 -16.20 0.67
CA ASP A 140 2.45 -16.28 -0.64
C ASP A 140 1.40 -16.24 -1.78
N LEU A 141 0.48 -15.27 -1.71
CA LEU A 141 -0.66 -15.18 -2.62
C LEU A 141 -0.20 -14.86 -4.04
N THR A 142 -0.71 -15.59 -5.02
CA THR A 142 -0.50 -15.25 -6.44
C THR A 142 -1.23 -13.96 -6.82
N GLU A 143 -0.83 -13.31 -7.91
CA GLU A 143 -1.51 -12.10 -8.41
C GLU A 143 -3.02 -12.35 -8.66
N GLU A 144 -3.38 -13.54 -9.16
CA GLU A 144 -4.78 -13.92 -9.37
C GLU A 144 -5.54 -14.06 -8.05
N GLN A 145 -4.92 -14.68 -7.03
CA GLN A 145 -5.51 -14.79 -5.70
C GLN A 145 -5.66 -13.41 -5.05
N GLN A 146 -4.65 -12.55 -5.17
CA GLN A 146 -4.69 -11.18 -4.67
C GLN A 146 -5.84 -10.40 -5.32
N ALA A 147 -6.03 -10.51 -6.64
CA ALA A 147 -7.12 -9.85 -7.35
C ALA A 147 -8.50 -10.29 -6.86
N LYS A 148 -8.69 -11.57 -6.52
CA LYS A 148 -9.95 -12.10 -5.96
C LYS A 148 -10.15 -11.75 -4.49
N ILE A 149 -9.06 -11.65 -3.71
CA ILE A 149 -9.10 -11.32 -2.27
C ILE A 149 -9.27 -9.82 -2.03
N LYS A 150 -8.72 -8.97 -2.91
CA LYS A 150 -8.80 -7.51 -2.81
C LYS A 150 -10.22 -6.99 -2.52
N PRO A 151 -11.28 -7.33 -3.29
CA PRO A 151 -12.63 -6.86 -2.99
C PRO A 151 -13.19 -7.37 -1.66
N ILE A 152 -12.73 -8.54 -1.17
CA ILE A 152 -13.12 -9.06 0.15
C ILE A 152 -12.53 -8.18 1.25
N ALA A 153 -11.25 -7.84 1.16
CA ALA A 153 -10.55 -7.00 2.12
C ALA A 153 -11.05 -5.55 2.10
N GLU A 154 -11.41 -5.02 0.93
CA GLU A 154 -11.98 -3.68 0.77
C GLU A 154 -13.37 -3.58 1.40
N GLN A 155 -14.23 -4.58 1.17
CA GLN A 155 -15.52 -4.65 1.84
C GLN A 155 -15.36 -4.78 3.36
N GLU A 156 -14.40 -5.56 3.82
CA GLU A 156 -14.11 -5.67 5.23
C GLU A 156 -13.69 -4.34 5.85
N ARG A 157 -12.86 -3.54 5.17
CA ARG A 157 -12.50 -2.19 5.63
C ARG A 157 -13.76 -1.34 5.89
N ALA A 158 -14.73 -1.38 4.97
CA ALA A 158 -15.98 -0.64 5.12
C ALA A 158 -16.76 -1.11 6.37
N GLU A 159 -16.84 -2.42 6.60
CA GLU A 159 -17.52 -2.99 7.77
C GLU A 159 -16.73 -2.78 9.08
N ALA A 160 -15.40 -2.81 9.01
CA ALA A 160 -14.48 -2.63 10.14
C ALA A 160 -14.57 -1.23 10.74
N GLY A 161 -14.75 -0.21 9.89
CA GLY A 161 -14.93 1.18 10.32
C GLY A 161 -16.10 1.32 11.31
N GLY A 162 -17.21 0.65 11.04
CA GLY A 162 -18.39 0.64 11.89
C GLY A 162 -18.29 -0.22 13.16
N VAL A 163 -17.22 -1.02 13.32
CA VAL A 163 -17.03 -1.89 14.49
C VAL A 163 -15.94 -1.37 15.42
N ILE A 164 -14.85 -0.84 14.86
CA ILE A 164 -13.70 -0.36 15.63
C ILE A 164 -13.98 1.03 16.21
N PHE A 165 -14.64 1.90 15.43
CA PHE A 165 -14.81 3.31 15.77
C PHE A 165 -16.17 3.69 16.35
N THR A 166 -17.08 2.75 16.58
CA THR A 166 -18.34 3.04 17.29
C THR A 166 -18.06 3.27 18.78
N PRO A 167 -18.14 4.51 19.30
CA PRO A 167 -17.71 4.83 20.66
C PRO A 167 -18.73 4.38 21.71
N VAL A 168 -19.95 4.04 21.30
CA VAL A 168 -21.10 3.73 22.17
C VAL A 168 -21.17 2.24 22.55
N VAL A 169 -20.29 1.39 22.00
CA VAL A 169 -20.29 -0.06 22.27
C VAL A 169 -19.13 -0.47 23.18
N SER A 170 -19.42 -1.40 24.10
CA SER A 170 -18.43 -1.93 25.03
C SER A 170 -17.25 -2.58 24.28
N ARG A 171 -16.06 -2.58 24.89
CA ARG A 171 -14.86 -3.23 24.36
C ARG A 171 -15.14 -4.69 23.96
N LYS A 172 -15.86 -5.42 24.80
CA LYS A 172 -16.26 -6.82 24.58
C LYS A 172 -17.17 -7.00 23.36
N GLU A 173 -18.15 -6.13 23.17
CA GLU A 173 -19.04 -6.16 22.00
C GLU A 173 -18.30 -5.82 20.70
N ARG A 174 -17.35 -4.88 20.74
CA ARG A 174 -16.47 -4.56 19.59
C ARG A 174 -15.63 -5.77 19.17
N LEU A 175 -15.03 -6.47 20.14
CA LEU A 175 -14.24 -7.68 19.87
C LEU A 175 -15.07 -8.81 19.29
N LYS A 176 -16.30 -9.00 19.79
CA LYS A 176 -17.22 -10.00 19.26
C LYS A 176 -17.63 -9.69 17.82
N SER A 177 -17.92 -8.42 17.54
CA SER A 177 -18.23 -7.94 16.19
C SER A 177 -17.03 -8.08 15.26
N TRP A 178 -15.81 -7.83 15.78
CA TRP A 178 -14.56 -8.05 15.08
C TRP A 178 -14.34 -9.51 14.68
N ASP A 179 -14.46 -10.43 15.63
CA ASP A 179 -14.34 -11.88 15.39
C ASP A 179 -15.35 -12.36 14.33
N LYS A 180 -16.59 -11.85 14.39
CA LYS A 180 -17.61 -12.15 13.39
C LYS A 180 -17.22 -11.66 11.99
N LEU A 181 -16.69 -10.44 11.89
CA LEU A 181 -16.23 -9.86 10.63
C LEU A 181 -15.06 -10.66 10.04
N VAL A 182 -14.05 -10.99 10.85
CA VAL A 182 -12.90 -11.80 10.43
C VAL A 182 -13.35 -13.16 9.91
N LYS A 183 -14.23 -13.87 10.63
CA LYS A 183 -14.75 -15.18 10.20
C LYS A 183 -15.53 -15.10 8.90
N LYS A 184 -16.32 -14.04 8.70
CA LYS A 184 -17.06 -13.80 7.45
C LYS A 184 -16.09 -13.63 6.27
N CYS A 185 -15.01 -12.87 6.45
CA CYS A 185 -14.00 -12.69 5.41
C CYS A 185 -13.23 -13.98 5.13
N ASP A 186 -12.82 -14.71 6.17
CA ASP A 186 -12.13 -15.98 6.03
C ASP A 186 -12.97 -17.00 5.25
N ALA A 187 -14.28 -17.08 5.51
CA ALA A 187 -15.19 -17.94 4.76
C ALA A 187 -15.23 -17.62 3.26
N ARG A 188 -15.16 -16.33 2.89
CA ARG A 188 -15.10 -15.88 1.49
C ARG A 188 -13.73 -16.11 0.86
N MET A 189 -12.66 -16.07 1.64
CA MET A 189 -11.30 -16.32 1.18
C MET A 189 -11.00 -17.81 0.98
N LYS A 190 -11.60 -18.70 1.78
CA LYS A 190 -11.38 -20.15 1.73
C LYS A 190 -11.38 -20.75 0.31
N PRO A 191 -12.37 -20.49 -0.57
CA PRO A 191 -12.38 -21.06 -1.92
C PRO A 191 -11.29 -20.51 -2.87
N ILE A 192 -10.61 -19.42 -2.50
CA ILE A 192 -9.54 -18.79 -3.30
C ILE A 192 -8.17 -19.35 -2.89
N LEU A 193 -8.05 -19.80 -1.65
CA LEU A 193 -6.80 -20.28 -1.07
C LEU A 193 -6.63 -21.79 -1.30
N THR A 194 -5.36 -22.21 -1.40
CA THR A 194 -5.00 -23.63 -1.29
C THR A 194 -5.20 -24.10 0.15
N ASP A 195 -5.28 -25.42 0.36
CA ASP A 195 -5.40 -25.99 1.71
C ASP A 195 -4.24 -25.59 2.63
N ALA A 196 -3.02 -25.51 2.08
CA ALA A 196 -1.84 -25.07 2.82
C ALA A 196 -1.94 -23.59 3.25
N GLN A 197 -2.35 -22.71 2.33
CA GLN A 197 -2.58 -21.29 2.63
C GLN A 197 -3.71 -21.10 3.63
N TRP A 198 -4.80 -21.87 3.50
CA TRP A 198 -5.91 -21.85 4.45
C TRP A 198 -5.46 -22.27 5.86
N LYS A 199 -4.67 -23.35 5.97
CA LYS A 199 -4.12 -23.79 7.25
C LYS A 199 -3.25 -22.70 7.90
N LYS A 200 -2.35 -22.09 7.12
CA LYS A 200 -1.51 -20.98 7.60
C LYS A 200 -2.33 -19.77 8.04
N LEU A 201 -3.38 -19.42 7.30
CA LEU A 201 -4.31 -18.36 7.69
C LEU A 201 -4.97 -18.68 9.05
N GLN A 202 -5.43 -19.91 9.26
CA GLN A 202 -6.03 -20.33 10.54
C GLN A 202 -5.04 -20.25 11.71
N GLU A 203 -3.76 -20.58 11.48
CA GLU A 203 -2.70 -20.43 12.48
C GLU A 203 -2.48 -18.95 12.83
N MET A 204 -2.39 -18.08 11.83
CA MET A 204 -2.31 -16.62 12.03
C MET A 204 -3.50 -16.09 12.84
N ARG A 205 -4.73 -16.57 12.59
CA ARG A 205 -5.92 -16.16 13.37
C ARG A 205 -5.84 -16.56 14.83
N LYS A 206 -5.29 -17.73 15.13
CA LYS A 206 -5.10 -18.18 16.52
C LYS A 206 -4.11 -17.29 17.24
N GLU A 207 -3.01 -16.93 16.58
CA GLU A 207 -2.01 -16.02 17.13
C GLU A 207 -2.60 -14.63 17.41
N GLN A 208 -3.25 -14.02 16.42
CA GLN A 208 -3.91 -12.72 16.58
C GLN A 208 -4.92 -12.70 17.72
N LYS A 209 -5.68 -13.79 17.90
CA LYS A 209 -6.63 -13.91 19.01
C LYS A 209 -5.94 -13.99 20.36
N ARG A 210 -4.79 -14.68 20.45
CA ARG A 210 -3.99 -14.78 21.67
C ARG A 210 -3.41 -13.42 22.05
N GLU A 211 -2.70 -12.77 21.13
CA GLU A 211 -2.12 -11.44 21.33
C GLU A 211 -3.19 -10.43 21.79
N LEU A 212 -4.36 -10.44 21.16
CA LEU A 212 -5.46 -9.56 21.52
C LEU A 212 -6.00 -9.84 22.93
N SER A 213 -6.11 -11.12 23.30
CA SER A 213 -6.54 -11.52 24.65
C SER A 213 -5.55 -11.07 25.72
N ASP A 214 -4.25 -11.20 25.45
CA ASP A 214 -3.18 -10.79 26.35
C ASP A 214 -3.14 -9.26 26.52
N LEU A 215 -3.32 -8.50 25.43
CA LEU A 215 -3.41 -7.04 25.48
C LEU A 215 -4.59 -6.54 26.32
N ILE A 216 -5.75 -7.19 26.21
CA ILE A 216 -6.93 -6.85 27.02
C ILE A 216 -6.64 -7.14 28.50
N ALA A 217 -6.12 -8.33 28.81
CA ALA A 217 -5.79 -8.72 30.18
C ALA A 217 -4.75 -7.80 30.82
N LYS A 218 -3.78 -7.31 30.03
CA LYS A 218 -2.80 -6.33 30.48
C LYS A 218 -3.46 -4.97 30.78
N LYS A 219 -4.31 -4.49 29.88
CA LYS A 219 -5.00 -3.20 30.03
C LYS A 219 -5.96 -3.19 31.22
N ASP A 220 -6.70 -4.28 31.43
CA ASP A 220 -7.61 -4.41 32.56
C ASP A 220 -6.85 -4.34 33.91
N LYS A 221 -5.63 -4.88 33.98
CA LYS A 221 -4.75 -4.76 35.17
C LYS A 221 -4.16 -3.37 35.37
N GLU A 222 -3.97 -2.61 34.30
CA GLU A 222 -3.50 -1.21 34.36
C GLU A 222 -4.63 -0.28 34.80
N ASP A 223 -5.87 -0.54 34.37
CA ASP A 223 -7.06 0.25 34.72
C ASP A 223 -7.56 -0.05 36.18
N GLU A 224 -7.11 -1.14 36.81
CA GLU A 224 -7.40 -1.51 38.22
C GLU A 224 -6.43 -0.92 39.27
N LYS A 225 -5.35 -0.25 38.83
CA LYS A 225 -4.34 0.38 39.69
C LYS A 225 -4.56 1.88 39.84
#